data_AF-A0A8T3AK13-F1
#
_entry.id   AF-A0A8T3AK13-F1
#
_cell.length_a   1.000
_cell.length_b   1.000
_cell.length_c   1.000
_cell.angle_alpha   90.00
_cell.angle_beta   90.00
_cell.angle_gamma   90.00
#
_symmetry.space_group_name_H-M   'P 1'
#
loop_
_entity.id
_entity.type
_entity.pdbx_description
1 polymer ?
#
loop_
_entity_poly.entity_id
_entity_poly.type
_entity_poly.pdbx_seq_one_letter_code
_entity_poly.pdbx_strand_id
1 'polypeptide(L)'
;MFSTLSHIELYMMSFRCRRIYQSYCEAMQELSLVIAELLGMSLAGDRKWYREFFEDGKAIARCNYYPPCKQSELTLGTGPHADPNAFTILQQDEVSGLDVFTGGRWNSVPPVPGALVINVGDTFEALSNGEYKSCLHRAVVNPDKERRSIAYFVSPRQDKVIRPPPELIAGGDFHGNGDRRKYPDFTWLQLLEFTQTRHRVDDETLRFFVDYLRSAPVAN
;
A
#
# COMPACT_ATOMS: atom_id res chain seq x y z
N MET A 1 38.04 -12.53 -12.45
CA MET A 1 37.85 -12.45 -13.91
C MET A 1 36.47 -11.82 -14.12
N PHE A 2 36.41 -10.51 -14.30
CA PHE A 2 35.13 -9.82 -14.53
C PHE A 2 34.77 -10.00 -16.00
N SER A 3 33.71 -10.77 -16.25
CA SER A 3 33.12 -10.91 -17.58
C SER A 3 32.49 -9.57 -17.98
N THR A 4 33.09 -8.87 -18.94
CA THR A 4 32.45 -7.74 -19.60
C THR A 4 31.35 -8.27 -20.51
N LEU A 5 30.08 -8.14 -20.08
CA LEU A 5 28.94 -8.43 -20.95
C LEU A 5 29.00 -7.49 -22.17
N SER A 6 28.80 -8.05 -23.36
CA SER A 6 28.74 -7.28 -24.60
C SER A 6 27.53 -6.33 -24.59
N HIS A 7 27.57 -5.27 -25.40
CA HIS A 7 26.44 -4.34 -25.55
C HIS A 7 25.15 -5.05 -25.99
N ILE A 8 25.28 -6.14 -26.77
CA ILE A 8 24.16 -6.98 -27.21
C ILE A 8 23.58 -7.76 -26.03
N GLU A 9 24.41 -8.33 -25.16
CA GLU A 9 23.95 -9.04 -23.96
C GLU A 9 23.28 -8.10 -22.95
N LEU A 10 23.82 -6.89 -22.75
CA LEU A 10 23.19 -5.86 -21.92
C LEU A 10 21.83 -5.42 -22.49
N TYR A 11 21.74 -5.24 -23.81
CA TYR A 11 20.48 -4.89 -24.50
C TYR A 11 19.44 -6.01 -24.40
N MET A 12 19.85 -7.26 -24.64
CA MET A 12 18.98 -8.44 -24.53
C MET A 12 18.55 -8.70 -23.09
N MET A 13 19.42 -8.44 -22.11
CA MET A 13 19.09 -8.51 -20.68
C MET A 13 18.08 -7.41 -20.30
N SER A 14 18.25 -6.19 -20.80
CA SER A 14 17.27 -5.10 -20.65
C SER A 14 15.90 -5.45 -21.25
N PHE A 15 15.87 -6.04 -22.46
CA PHE A 15 14.63 -6.47 -23.10
C PHE A 15 13.93 -7.60 -22.33
N ARG A 16 14.68 -8.59 -21.87
CA ARG A 16 14.14 -9.71 -21.08
C ARG A 16 13.60 -9.22 -19.73
N CYS A 17 14.34 -8.38 -19.02
CA CYS A 17 13.90 -7.80 -17.75
C CYS A 17 12.63 -6.96 -17.93
N ARG A 18 12.56 -6.14 -18.98
CA ARG A 18 11.36 -5.36 -19.31
C ARG A 18 10.15 -6.26 -19.51
N ARG A 19 10.27 -7.33 -20.30
CA ARG A 19 9.16 -8.24 -20.58
C ARG A 19 8.70 -8.98 -19.32
N ILE A 20 9.63 -9.47 -18.50
CA ILE A 20 9.30 -10.12 -17.23
C ILE A 20 8.59 -9.15 -16.29
N TYR A 21 9.10 -7.93 -16.16
CA TYR A 21 8.51 -6.90 -15.31
C TYR A 21 7.11 -6.50 -15.79
N GLN A 22 6.91 -6.40 -17.10
CA GLN A 22 5.59 -6.14 -17.68
C GLN A 22 4.60 -7.27 -17.36
N SER A 23 4.96 -8.53 -17.61
CA SER A 23 4.09 -9.67 -17.28
C SER A 23 3.80 -9.78 -15.78
N TYR A 24 4.77 -9.44 -14.93
CA TYR A 24 4.55 -9.32 -13.49
C TYR A 24 3.51 -8.24 -13.17
N CYS A 25 3.67 -7.03 -13.72
CA CYS A 25 2.73 -5.93 -13.48
C CYS A 25 1.31 -6.22 -13.98
N GLU A 26 1.17 -6.90 -15.13
CA GLU A 26 -0.12 -7.33 -15.68
C GLU A 26 -0.80 -8.35 -14.75
N ALA A 27 -0.06 -9.35 -14.27
CA ALA A 27 -0.57 -10.33 -13.30
C ALA A 27 -0.96 -9.68 -11.96
N MET A 28 -0.15 -8.74 -11.47
CA MET A 28 -0.40 -8.00 -10.23
C MET A 28 -1.59 -7.04 -10.37
N GLN A 29 -1.81 -6.47 -11.55
CA GLN A 29 -3.00 -5.67 -11.83
C GLN A 29 -4.26 -6.51 -11.69
N GLU A 30 -4.34 -7.67 -12.36
CA GLU A 30 -5.50 -8.57 -12.24
C GLU A 30 -5.71 -9.05 -10.81
N LEU A 31 -4.63 -9.44 -10.12
CA LEU A 31 -4.68 -9.84 -8.73
C LEU A 31 -5.19 -8.70 -7.83
N SER A 32 -4.79 -7.45 -8.09
CA SER A 32 -5.24 -6.31 -7.31
C SER A 32 -6.75 -6.10 -7.39
N LEU A 33 -7.35 -6.32 -8.57
CA LEU A 33 -8.80 -6.24 -8.74
C LEU A 33 -9.52 -7.36 -7.99
N VAL A 34 -8.98 -8.58 -8.01
CA VAL A 34 -9.51 -9.69 -7.21
C VAL A 34 -9.42 -9.40 -5.70
N ILE A 35 -8.32 -8.81 -5.23
CA ILE A 35 -8.18 -8.43 -3.82
C ILE A 35 -9.18 -7.34 -3.45
N ALA A 36 -9.35 -6.31 -4.28
CA ALA A 36 -10.34 -5.26 -4.06
C ALA A 36 -11.77 -5.83 -3.95
N GLU A 37 -12.12 -6.79 -4.81
CA GLU A 37 -13.39 -7.52 -4.73
C GLU A 37 -13.54 -8.25 -3.40
N LEU A 38 -12.53 -9.00 -2.97
CA LEU A 38 -12.56 -9.77 -1.73
C LEU A 38 -12.69 -8.87 -0.49
N LEU A 39 -11.96 -7.76 -0.45
CA LEU A 39 -12.05 -6.76 0.61
C LEU A 39 -13.41 -6.03 0.60
N GLY A 40 -14.01 -5.85 -0.56
CA GLY A 40 -15.36 -5.27 -0.67
C GLY A 40 -16.46 -6.21 -0.19
N MET A 41 -16.36 -7.49 -0.56
CA MET A 41 -17.32 -8.52 -0.16
C MET A 41 -17.34 -8.74 1.35
N SER A 42 -16.19 -8.68 2.02
CA SER A 42 -16.11 -8.78 3.48
C SER A 42 -16.77 -7.60 4.19
N LEU A 43 -16.94 -6.44 3.53
CA LEU A 43 -17.67 -5.27 4.03
C LEU A 43 -19.17 -5.31 3.70
N ALA A 44 -19.69 -6.47 3.26
CA ALA A 44 -21.04 -6.62 2.72
C ALA A 44 -21.34 -5.68 1.53
N GLY A 45 -20.30 -5.17 0.86
CA GLY A 45 -20.43 -4.30 -0.29
C GLY A 45 -20.59 -5.04 -1.61
N ASP A 46 -21.00 -4.33 -2.65
CA ASP A 46 -21.06 -4.87 -4.01
C ASP A 46 -19.65 -5.16 -4.54
N ARG A 47 -19.34 -6.44 -4.71
CA ARG A 47 -18.12 -6.94 -5.36
C ARG A 47 -17.77 -6.15 -6.62
N LYS A 48 -18.75 -5.95 -7.51
CA LYS A 48 -18.56 -5.34 -8.82
C LYS A 48 -18.14 -3.88 -8.68
N TRP A 49 -18.72 -3.17 -7.72
CA TRP A 49 -18.38 -1.78 -7.42
C TRP A 49 -16.91 -1.62 -7.02
N TYR A 50 -16.39 -2.47 -6.13
CA TYR A 50 -14.98 -2.38 -5.72
C TYR A 50 -14.01 -2.69 -6.86
N ARG A 51 -14.31 -3.67 -7.73
CA ARG A 51 -13.52 -3.90 -8.95
C ARG A 51 -13.48 -2.64 -9.81
N GLU A 52 -14.65 -2.12 -10.17
CA GLU A 52 -14.79 -0.93 -11.03
C GLU A 52 -14.17 0.31 -10.39
N PHE A 53 -14.13 0.38 -9.04
CA PHE A 53 -13.49 1.47 -8.31
C PHE A 53 -11.96 1.52 -8.52
N PHE A 54 -11.30 0.36 -8.72
CA PHE A 54 -9.84 0.29 -8.90
C PHE A 54 -9.38 -0.05 -10.33
N GLU A 55 -10.28 -0.45 -11.22
CA GLU A 55 -9.96 -0.88 -12.60
C GLU A 55 -9.26 0.20 -13.44
N ASP A 56 -9.66 1.46 -13.32
CA ASP A 56 -9.06 2.63 -13.97
C ASP A 56 -7.96 3.31 -13.11
N GLY A 57 -7.54 2.61 -12.05
CA GLY A 57 -6.54 3.08 -11.10
C GLY A 57 -5.12 3.15 -11.66
N LYS A 58 -4.20 3.58 -10.81
CA LYS A 58 -2.77 3.54 -11.09
C LYS A 58 -2.09 2.66 -10.04
N ALA A 59 -1.10 1.89 -10.49
CA ALA A 59 -0.24 1.15 -9.60
C ALA A 59 1.22 1.48 -9.83
N ILE A 60 2.02 1.38 -8.77
CA ILE A 60 3.46 1.55 -8.81
C ILE A 60 4.10 0.28 -8.25
N ALA A 61 4.96 -0.35 -9.02
CA ALA A 61 5.85 -1.40 -8.51
C ALA A 61 7.19 -0.77 -8.10
N ARG A 62 7.62 -1.05 -6.87
CA ARG A 62 8.90 -0.63 -6.30
C ARG A 62 9.73 -1.86 -5.94
N CYS A 63 10.87 -2.00 -6.58
CA CYS A 63 11.87 -3.00 -6.23
C CYS A 63 12.79 -2.44 -5.15
N ASN A 64 12.78 -3.05 -3.97
CA ASN A 64 13.65 -2.69 -2.85
C ASN A 64 14.78 -3.70 -2.71
N TYR A 65 15.97 -3.20 -2.41
CA TYR A 65 17.14 -3.99 -2.04
C TYR A 65 17.69 -3.45 -0.71
N TYR A 66 17.71 -4.32 0.29
CA TYR A 66 18.19 -4.02 1.63
C TYR A 66 19.51 -4.79 1.84
N PRO A 67 20.68 -4.12 1.78
CA PRO A 67 21.97 -4.79 1.95
C PRO A 67 22.15 -5.33 3.38
N PRO A 68 23.03 -6.33 3.58
CA PRO A 68 23.46 -6.72 4.92
C PRO A 68 24.06 -5.53 5.67
N CYS A 69 23.73 -5.39 6.95
CA CYS A 69 24.24 -4.31 7.80
C CYS A 69 24.64 -4.83 9.17
N LYS A 70 25.95 -4.86 9.46
CA LYS A 70 26.48 -5.38 10.73
C LYS A 70 25.99 -4.65 11.97
N GLN A 71 25.56 -3.40 11.84
CA GLN A 71 24.94 -2.60 12.89
C GLN A 71 23.43 -2.48 12.65
N SER A 72 22.78 -3.61 12.37
CA SER A 72 21.36 -3.69 12.00
C SER A 72 20.40 -3.13 13.06
N GLU A 73 20.84 -3.06 14.31
CA GLU A 73 20.11 -2.50 15.45
C GLU A 73 20.12 -0.96 15.48
N LEU A 74 21.05 -0.32 14.76
CA LEU A 74 21.21 1.14 14.74
C LEU A 74 20.57 1.81 13.52
N THR A 75 20.02 1.02 12.59
CA THR A 75 19.45 1.56 11.35
C THR A 75 18.25 0.76 10.86
N LEU A 76 17.44 1.38 10.02
CA LEU A 76 16.31 0.77 9.35
C LEU A 76 16.54 0.81 7.84
N GLY A 77 16.07 -0.21 7.14
CA GLY A 77 15.99 -0.20 5.69
C GLY A 77 14.93 0.78 5.20
N THR A 78 13.79 0.82 5.90
CA THR A 78 12.73 1.82 5.69
C THR A 78 12.12 2.14 7.05
N GLY A 79 12.04 3.43 7.40
CA GLY A 79 11.50 3.87 8.67
C GLY A 79 10.00 3.55 8.85
N PRO A 80 9.46 3.68 10.07
CA PRO A 80 8.03 3.54 10.32
C PRO A 80 7.21 4.48 9.43
N HIS A 81 6.18 3.94 8.78
CA HIS A 81 5.20 4.69 7.98
C HIS A 81 3.92 3.87 7.80
N ALA A 82 2.84 4.56 7.39
CA ALA A 82 1.65 3.96 6.81
C ALA A 82 1.61 4.24 5.30
N ASP A 83 1.00 3.37 4.51
CA ASP A 83 0.91 3.55 3.07
C ASP A 83 -0.28 4.47 2.72
N PRO A 84 -0.09 5.57 1.97
CA PRO A 84 -1.21 6.44 1.61
C PRO A 84 -2.15 5.81 0.55
N ASN A 85 -1.63 4.86 -0.23
CA ASN A 85 -2.35 4.15 -1.29
C ASN A 85 -3.52 3.32 -0.71
N ALA A 86 -4.30 2.64 -1.55
CA ALA A 86 -5.41 1.82 -1.07
C ALA A 86 -4.91 0.57 -0.36
N PHE A 87 -4.04 -0.19 -1.03
CA PHE A 87 -3.36 -1.33 -0.43
C PHE A 87 -2.08 -1.64 -1.19
N THR A 88 -1.19 -2.40 -0.55
CA THR A 88 0.10 -2.84 -1.08
C THR A 88 0.12 -4.35 -1.15
N ILE A 89 0.48 -4.88 -2.32
CA ILE A 89 0.76 -6.31 -2.51
C ILE A 89 2.28 -6.46 -2.52
N LEU A 90 2.82 -7.11 -1.49
CA LEU A 90 4.25 -7.25 -1.29
C LEU A 90 4.69 -8.69 -1.57
N GLN A 91 5.57 -8.83 -2.56
CA GLN A 91 6.39 -10.03 -2.71
C GLN A 91 7.71 -9.81 -1.97
N GLN A 92 8.09 -10.74 -1.12
CA GLN A 92 9.35 -10.72 -0.38
C GLN A 92 10.11 -12.04 -0.55
N ASP A 93 11.44 -11.98 -0.47
CA ASP A 93 12.28 -13.17 -0.46
C ASP A 93 12.27 -13.88 0.92
N GLU A 94 13.15 -14.86 1.09
CA GLU A 94 13.23 -15.68 2.30
C GLU A 94 13.86 -14.96 3.51
N VAL A 95 14.33 -13.71 3.35
CA VAL A 95 14.97 -12.96 4.42
C VAL A 95 13.94 -12.08 5.13
N SER A 96 13.78 -12.31 6.43
CA SER A 96 12.90 -11.51 7.28
C SER A 96 13.35 -10.05 7.33
N GLY A 97 12.39 -9.15 7.54
CA GLY A 97 12.70 -7.72 7.67
C GLY A 97 11.49 -6.81 7.66
N LEU A 98 10.31 -7.28 7.27
CA LEU A 98 9.08 -6.52 7.45
C LEU A 98 8.59 -6.66 8.89
N ASP A 99 8.39 -5.53 9.56
CA ASP A 99 7.71 -5.45 10.85
C ASP A 99 6.43 -4.61 10.72
N VAL A 100 5.37 -5.03 11.42
CA VAL A 100 4.09 -4.31 11.56
C VAL A 100 3.82 -3.97 13.02
N PHE A 101 3.30 -2.78 13.27
CA PHE A 101 2.97 -2.34 14.63
C PHE A 101 1.51 -2.70 14.94
N THR A 102 1.31 -3.61 15.90
CA THR A 102 -0.02 -4.04 16.34
C THR A 102 0.05 -4.56 17.77
N GLY A 103 -1.03 -4.35 18.54
CA GLY A 103 -1.06 -4.68 19.97
C GLY A 103 -0.03 -3.90 20.80
N GLY A 104 0.31 -2.67 20.39
CA GLY A 104 1.26 -1.81 21.08
C GLY A 104 2.73 -2.21 20.92
N ARG A 105 3.06 -3.09 19.98
CA ARG A 105 4.43 -3.53 19.72
C ARG A 105 4.69 -3.81 18.24
N TRP A 106 5.97 -3.82 17.87
CA TRP A 106 6.42 -4.30 16.57
C TRP A 106 6.36 -5.83 16.53
N ASN A 107 5.75 -6.39 15.49
CA ASN A 107 5.68 -7.82 15.23
C ASN A 107 6.25 -8.09 13.84
N SER A 108 7.15 -9.07 13.74
CA SER A 108 7.74 -9.44 12.46
C SER A 108 6.76 -10.23 11.61
N VAL A 109 6.75 -9.96 10.30
CA VAL A 109 5.97 -10.73 9.31
C VAL A 109 6.91 -11.75 8.66
N PRO A 110 6.86 -13.03 9.06
CA PRO A 110 7.78 -14.04 8.55
C PRO A 110 7.54 -14.27 7.04
N PRO A 111 8.61 -14.41 6.23
CA PRO A 111 8.48 -14.87 4.87
C PRO A 111 7.86 -16.25 4.80
N VAL A 112 6.88 -16.42 3.90
CA VAL A 112 6.28 -17.72 3.58
C VAL A 112 6.52 -17.97 2.09
N PRO A 113 7.22 -19.07 1.71
CA PRO A 113 7.49 -19.36 0.31
C PRO A 113 6.22 -19.40 -0.53
N GLY A 114 6.21 -18.65 -1.65
CA GLY A 114 5.07 -18.55 -2.55
C GLY A 114 3.92 -17.66 -2.08
N ALA A 115 4.01 -17.07 -0.87
CA ALA A 115 2.98 -16.17 -0.37
C ALA A 115 3.26 -14.70 -0.74
N LEU A 116 2.19 -13.92 -0.80
CA LEU A 116 2.21 -12.46 -0.90
C LEU A 116 1.67 -11.88 0.41
N VAL A 117 2.22 -10.74 0.83
CA VAL A 117 1.71 -9.98 1.97
C VAL A 117 0.81 -8.86 1.45
N ILE A 118 -0.39 -8.76 2.00
CA ILE A 118 -1.33 -7.66 1.68
C ILE A 118 -1.34 -6.69 2.85
N ASN A 119 -0.99 -5.43 2.61
CA ASN A 119 -1.06 -4.35 3.58
C ASN A 119 -2.16 -3.36 3.18
N VAL A 120 -3.03 -2.97 4.11
CA VAL A 120 -4.03 -1.93 3.86
C VAL A 120 -3.39 -0.56 4.08
N GLY A 121 -3.75 0.40 3.22
CA GLY A 121 -3.33 1.79 3.35
C GLY A 121 -4.47 2.76 3.63
N ASP A 122 -4.11 4.02 3.80
CA ASP A 122 -4.98 5.11 4.27
C ASP A 122 -6.20 5.33 3.37
N THR A 123 -6.02 5.20 2.05
CA THR A 123 -7.12 5.40 1.10
C THR A 123 -8.22 4.35 1.29
N PHE A 124 -7.86 3.09 1.55
CA PHE A 124 -8.86 2.03 1.78
C PHE A 124 -9.40 2.05 3.20
N GLU A 125 -8.63 2.50 4.19
CA GLU A 125 -9.17 2.81 5.52
C GLU A 125 -10.28 3.85 5.42
N ALA A 126 -10.05 4.95 4.70
CA ALA A 126 -11.08 5.96 4.49
C ALA A 126 -12.29 5.42 3.69
N LEU A 127 -12.04 4.64 2.64
CA LEU A 127 -13.08 4.01 1.80
C LEU A 127 -13.95 3.01 2.58
N SER A 128 -13.36 2.30 3.54
CA SER A 128 -14.06 1.34 4.41
C SER A 128 -14.60 1.97 5.69
N ASN A 129 -14.65 3.30 5.78
CA ASN A 129 -15.05 4.04 6.99
C ASN A 129 -14.33 3.57 8.26
N GLY A 130 -13.08 3.11 8.12
CA GLY A 130 -12.24 2.70 9.23
C GLY A 130 -12.41 1.25 9.67
N GLU A 131 -13.19 0.42 8.96
CA GLU A 131 -13.29 -1.02 9.25
C GLU A 131 -11.97 -1.73 8.98
N TYR A 132 -11.31 -1.39 7.87
CA TYR A 132 -9.92 -1.75 7.67
C TYR A 132 -9.00 -0.63 8.13
N LYS A 133 -7.99 -0.99 8.91
CA LYS A 133 -7.00 -0.04 9.43
C LYS A 133 -5.71 -0.09 8.64
N SER A 134 -5.24 1.09 8.27
CA SER A 134 -3.91 1.33 7.72
C SER A 134 -2.87 0.96 8.78
N CYS A 135 -1.93 0.09 8.42
CA CYS A 135 -0.99 -0.46 9.39
C CYS A 135 0.35 0.27 9.33
N LEU A 136 0.80 0.78 10.49
CA LEU A 136 2.16 1.30 10.64
C LEU A 136 3.14 0.14 10.51
N HIS A 137 4.06 0.25 9.56
CA HIS A 137 5.02 -0.79 9.23
C HIS A 137 6.40 -0.19 8.96
N ARG A 138 7.44 -1.04 9.03
CA ARG A 138 8.83 -0.66 8.76
C ARG A 138 9.60 -1.82 8.14
N ALA A 139 10.75 -1.52 7.54
CA ALA A 139 11.70 -2.53 7.12
C ALA A 139 12.98 -2.45 7.96
N VAL A 140 13.28 -3.50 8.71
CA VAL A 140 14.58 -3.70 9.39
C VAL A 140 15.56 -4.37 8.43
N VAL A 141 16.86 -4.17 8.68
CA VAL A 141 17.94 -4.80 7.90
C VAL A 141 18.50 -6.01 8.64
N ASN A 142 19.03 -6.98 7.89
CA ASN A 142 19.66 -8.17 8.46
C ASN A 142 21.20 -8.00 8.51
N PRO A 143 21.90 -8.54 9.51
CA PRO A 143 23.36 -8.39 9.63
C PRO A 143 24.20 -9.16 8.60
N ASP A 144 23.64 -10.22 8.02
CA ASP A 144 24.41 -11.19 7.25
C ASP A 144 23.86 -11.41 5.83
N LYS A 145 22.58 -11.16 5.60
CA LYS A 145 21.90 -11.46 4.33
C LYS A 145 21.23 -10.21 3.76
N GLU A 146 21.27 -10.04 2.45
CA GLU A 146 20.43 -9.05 1.80
C GLU A 146 18.96 -9.49 1.83
N ARG A 147 18.05 -8.52 1.88
CA ARG A 147 16.62 -8.75 1.66
C ARG A 147 16.18 -8.04 0.38
N ARG A 148 15.33 -8.68 -0.40
CA ARG A 148 14.74 -8.14 -1.63
C ARG A 148 13.22 -8.21 -1.54
N SER A 149 12.57 -7.17 -2.02
CA SER A 149 11.11 -7.16 -2.11
C SER A 149 10.61 -6.35 -3.30
N ILE A 150 9.45 -6.73 -3.83
CA ILE A 150 8.72 -5.93 -4.81
C ILE A 150 7.39 -5.52 -4.17
N ALA A 151 7.23 -4.23 -3.90
CA ALA A 151 6.00 -3.66 -3.39
C ALA A 151 5.16 -3.12 -4.55
N TYR A 152 3.96 -3.63 -4.74
CA TYR A 152 3.00 -3.18 -5.75
C TYR A 152 1.91 -2.35 -5.05
N PHE A 153 2.03 -1.04 -5.15
CA PHE A 153 1.12 -0.07 -4.53
C PHE A 153 -0.08 0.17 -5.44
N VAL A 154 -1.29 -0.04 -4.93
CA VAL A 154 -2.54 0.10 -5.68
C VAL A 154 -3.27 1.35 -5.25
N SER A 155 -3.60 2.22 -6.20
CA SER A 155 -4.33 3.46 -5.95
C SER A 155 -5.44 3.64 -6.96
N PRO A 156 -6.57 4.26 -6.58
CA PRO A 156 -7.63 4.57 -7.52
C PRO A 156 -7.19 5.69 -8.48
N ARG A 157 -8.02 5.99 -9.48
CA ARG A 157 -7.78 7.13 -10.37
C ARG A 157 -7.68 8.43 -9.57
N GLN A 158 -6.82 9.36 -9.99
CA GLN A 158 -6.45 10.55 -9.21
C GLN A 158 -7.65 11.42 -8.80
N ASP A 159 -8.66 11.54 -9.64
CA ASP A 159 -9.88 12.32 -9.43
C ASP A 159 -11.04 11.51 -8.81
N LYS A 160 -10.86 10.21 -8.54
CA LYS A 160 -11.89 9.43 -7.86
C LYS A 160 -12.09 9.92 -6.44
N VAL A 161 -13.34 10.22 -6.11
CA VAL A 161 -13.76 10.63 -4.77
C VAL A 161 -13.79 9.40 -3.87
N ILE A 162 -12.95 9.43 -2.84
CA ILE A 162 -12.93 8.47 -1.75
C ILE A 162 -14.08 8.80 -0.82
N ARG A 163 -15.08 7.93 -0.82
CA ARG A 163 -16.25 8.03 0.04
C ARG A 163 -16.69 6.63 0.45
N PRO A 164 -16.99 6.37 1.72
CA PRO A 164 -17.60 5.10 2.10
C PRO A 164 -18.89 4.83 1.33
N PRO A 165 -19.10 3.60 0.84
CA PRO A 165 -20.39 3.21 0.27
C PRO A 165 -21.54 3.47 1.26
N PRO A 166 -22.68 4.03 0.83
CA PRO A 166 -23.81 4.31 1.71
C PRO A 166 -24.29 3.10 2.51
N GLU A 167 -24.21 1.91 1.91
CA GLU A 167 -24.61 0.63 2.51
C GLU A 167 -23.77 0.30 3.75
N LEU A 168 -22.47 0.64 3.71
CA LEU A 168 -21.55 0.45 4.83
C LEU A 168 -21.81 1.45 5.97
N ILE A 169 -22.33 2.64 5.65
CA ILE A 169 -22.70 3.63 6.67
C ILE A 169 -24.04 3.29 7.31
N ALA A 170 -25.03 2.89 6.51
CA ALA A 170 -26.38 2.57 6.98
C ALA A 170 -26.47 1.23 7.74
N GLY A 171 -25.50 0.32 7.52
CA GLY A 171 -25.52 -1.03 8.08
C GLY A 171 -25.07 -1.18 9.53
N GLY A 172 -24.60 -0.11 10.19
CA GLY A 172 -23.78 -0.29 11.40
C GLY A 172 -22.32 -0.61 11.03
N ASP A 173 -21.34 -0.24 11.85
CA ASP A 173 -20.10 -1.03 11.85
C ASP A 173 -20.42 -2.45 12.37
N PHE A 174 -19.50 -3.41 12.25
CA PHE A 174 -19.68 -4.77 12.83
C PHE A 174 -19.94 -4.76 14.36
N HIS A 175 -19.82 -3.59 15.00
CA HIS A 175 -20.00 -3.32 16.42
C HIS A 175 -21.28 -2.52 16.75
N GLY A 176 -22.16 -2.25 15.77
CA GLY A 176 -23.46 -1.61 16.00
C GLY A 176 -23.44 -0.09 16.23
N ASN A 177 -22.38 0.62 15.80
CA ASN A 177 -22.17 2.04 16.03
C ASN A 177 -22.27 2.90 14.75
N GLY A 178 -23.00 2.41 13.74
CA GLY A 178 -22.99 2.99 12.39
C GLY A 178 -24.04 4.05 12.14
N ASP A 179 -23.83 5.23 12.70
CA ASP A 179 -24.53 6.44 12.22
C ASP A 179 -23.56 7.58 11.87
N ARG A 180 -22.25 7.38 12.00
CA ARG A 180 -21.28 8.47 11.76
C ARG A 180 -20.19 8.11 10.78
N ARG A 181 -20.25 8.79 9.64
CA ARG A 181 -19.16 8.97 8.70
C ARG A 181 -17.91 9.51 9.41
N LYS A 182 -16.80 8.78 9.37
CA LYS A 182 -15.54 9.14 10.06
C LYS A 182 -14.67 10.10 9.23
N TYR A 183 -14.65 9.93 7.91
CA TYR A 183 -13.79 10.69 6.99
C TYR A 183 -14.62 11.56 6.03
N PRO A 184 -14.20 12.80 5.70
CA PRO A 184 -14.85 13.64 4.69
C PRO A 184 -14.67 13.08 3.27
N ASP A 185 -15.34 13.67 2.28
CA ASP A 185 -15.07 13.35 0.87
C ASP A 185 -13.75 14.00 0.46
N PHE A 186 -12.93 13.26 -0.27
CA PHE A 186 -11.72 13.78 -0.88
C PHE A 186 -11.33 12.94 -2.09
N THR A 187 -10.52 13.48 -2.99
CA THR A 187 -9.94 12.71 -4.10
C THR A 187 -8.61 12.09 -3.71
N TRP A 188 -8.23 10.97 -4.34
CA TRP A 188 -6.90 10.41 -4.15
C TRP A 188 -5.79 11.45 -4.39
N LEU A 189 -5.94 12.32 -5.39
CA LEU A 189 -4.99 13.38 -5.67
C LEU A 189 -4.78 14.31 -4.48
N GLN A 190 -5.83 14.69 -3.75
CA GLN A 190 -5.70 15.57 -2.58
C GLN A 190 -4.87 14.91 -1.47
N LEU A 191 -5.10 13.63 -1.18
CA LEU A 191 -4.32 12.89 -0.18
C LEU A 191 -2.86 12.69 -0.65
N LEU A 192 -2.66 12.36 -1.92
CA LEU A 192 -1.35 12.21 -2.51
C LEU A 192 -0.54 13.52 -2.44
N GLU A 193 -1.14 14.65 -2.83
CA GLU A 193 -0.49 15.96 -2.75
C GLU A 193 -0.16 16.35 -1.31
N PHE A 194 -1.07 16.11 -0.37
CA PHE A 194 -0.85 16.37 1.05
C PHE A 194 0.37 15.59 1.59
N THR A 195 0.45 14.29 1.30
CA THR A 195 1.54 13.42 1.75
C THR A 195 2.87 13.67 1.02
N GLN A 196 2.84 14.30 -0.15
CA GLN A 196 4.05 14.68 -0.88
C GLN A 196 4.59 16.06 -0.49
N THR A 197 3.73 16.96 -0.01
CA THR A 197 4.10 18.38 0.15
C THR A 197 4.01 18.91 1.58
N ARG A 198 3.24 18.26 2.46
CA ARG A 198 2.93 18.81 3.79
C ARG A 198 3.17 17.85 4.95
N HIS A 199 2.96 16.55 4.75
CA HIS A 199 3.01 15.58 5.83
C HIS A 199 3.82 14.34 5.45
N ARG A 200 4.75 13.94 6.30
CA ARG A 200 5.45 12.66 6.13
C ARG A 200 4.53 11.54 6.61
N VAL A 201 4.31 10.54 5.78
CA VAL A 201 3.41 9.43 6.06
C VAL A 201 3.75 8.67 7.36
N ASP A 202 2.73 8.45 8.18
CA ASP A 202 2.74 7.85 9.52
C ASP A 202 1.31 7.44 9.94
N ASP A 203 1.12 6.95 11.15
CA ASP A 203 -0.18 6.51 11.68
C ASP A 203 -1.18 7.65 11.98
N GLU A 204 -0.74 8.91 11.93
CA GLU A 204 -1.60 10.08 12.12
C GLU A 204 -1.98 10.78 10.81
N THR A 205 -1.55 10.24 9.66
CA THR A 205 -1.67 10.87 8.34
C THR A 205 -3.12 11.23 8.01
N LEU A 206 -4.07 10.30 8.18
CA LEU A 206 -5.48 10.58 7.93
C LEU A 206 -6.04 11.64 8.89
N ARG A 207 -5.61 11.66 10.16
CA ARG A 207 -6.06 12.67 11.13
C ARG A 207 -5.65 14.07 10.69
N PHE A 208 -4.36 14.26 10.42
CA PHE A 208 -3.83 15.54 9.97
C PHE A 208 -4.38 15.97 8.61
N PHE A 209 -4.60 15.03 7.69
CA PHE A 209 -5.20 15.31 6.40
C PHE A 209 -6.65 15.79 6.54
N VAL A 210 -7.45 15.16 7.40
CA VAL A 210 -8.83 15.59 7.66
C VAL A 210 -8.88 16.98 8.29
N ASP A 211 -7.99 17.27 9.23
CA ASP A 211 -7.87 18.61 9.83
C ASP A 211 -7.47 19.64 8.77
N TYR A 212 -6.54 19.29 7.88
CA TYR A 212 -6.14 20.13 6.74
C TYR A 212 -7.32 20.45 5.82
N LEU A 213 -8.09 19.45 5.40
CA LEU A 213 -9.27 19.65 4.54
C LEU A 213 -10.32 20.57 5.18
N ARG A 214 -10.53 20.46 6.50
CA ARG A 214 -11.47 21.32 7.24
C ARG A 214 -10.97 22.76 7.42
N SER A 215 -9.66 22.95 7.44
CA SER A 215 -9.04 24.27 7.57
C SER A 215 -8.88 25.02 6.24
N ALA A 216 -8.97 24.31 5.11
CA ALA A 216 -8.85 24.90 3.80
C ALA A 216 -10.04 25.86 3.55
N PRO A 217 -9.80 27.11 3.10
CA PRO A 217 -10.88 27.99 2.70
C PRO A 217 -11.68 27.32 1.58
N VAL A 218 -13.00 27.29 1.71
CA VAL A 218 -13.90 26.78 0.67
C VAL A 218 -13.58 27.56 -0.61
N ALA A 219 -13.14 26.85 -1.66
CA ALA A 219 -12.98 27.46 -2.96
C ALA A 219 -14.38 27.92 -3.42
N ASN A 220 -14.57 29.24 -3.52
CA ASN A 220 -15.76 29.87 -4.10
C ASN A 220 -15.90 29.52 -5.59
#